data_AF-A0A6N6JN60-F1
#
_entry.id   AF-A0A6N6JN60-F1
#
_cell.length_a   1.000
_cell.length_b   1.000
_cell.length_c   1.000
_cell.angle_alpha   90.00
_cell.angle_beta   90.00
_cell.angle_gamma   90.00
#
_symmetry.space_group_name_H-M   'P 1'
#
loop_
_entity.id
_entity.type
_entity.pdbx_description
1 polymer ?
#
loop_
_entity_poly.entity_id
_entity_poly.type
_entity_poly.pdbx_seq_one_letter_code
_entity_poly.pdbx_strand_id
1 'polypeptide(L)'
;MRNTGLSSAEKYVTSLKSSATDRDQTMLTNSRSTYGGVTKTFHWLTALLILTLIPLGIYANGLPYETGEQLAFKAQVFSIHKTLGVTVFFVALTRILWAISQPKPAPLHGDQKVQHFLAETVHWLLYASLIVVPLSGWIHHAATTGFAPIWWPFGQSLPFVPKDDGLAHTFASLHIIFERVLLVAFLLHFAGAMKHHVIDKDATLRRMLPGRTEPSAELAMPKSSMLPVVGALGAYAVALVIGSSLGLFASKDADAPAVPTLAAVETGWQVTDGTLGISVTQLGSAVEGGFEDWTAAINFSEEADADGRHGDVEVTISIPSLTLGSVTSQALEPDFFDANSFQTATFTADIMADGEAYVAEGTLTLKGSTQPVTLPFTLTIDGDTATMSGQTQLNRTNYNIGESYPDESSVAFPVDVTVNLTAVRQE
;
A
#
# COMPACT_ATOMS: atom_id res chain seq x y z
N MET A 1 77.13 0.55 -28.42
CA MET A 1 75.89 0.92 -27.71
C MET A 1 75.84 2.45 -27.61
N ARG A 2 75.01 3.12 -28.42
CA ARG A 2 74.81 4.58 -28.33
C ARG A 2 73.69 4.84 -27.34
N ASN A 3 74.01 5.54 -26.25
CA ASN A 3 73.06 5.97 -25.24
C ASN A 3 72.44 7.30 -25.69
N THR A 4 71.31 7.24 -26.37
CA THR A 4 70.51 8.43 -26.73
C THR A 4 69.56 8.73 -25.57
N GLY A 5 70.10 9.31 -24.50
CA GLY A 5 69.29 9.86 -23.41
C GLY A 5 68.54 11.09 -23.89
N LEU A 6 67.21 11.08 -23.76
CA LEU A 6 66.35 12.22 -24.07
C LEU A 6 66.81 13.48 -23.32
N SER A 7 66.81 14.61 -24.04
CA SER A 7 67.15 15.93 -23.51
C SER A 7 66.22 16.33 -22.36
N SER A 8 66.69 17.17 -21.43
CA SER A 8 65.85 17.72 -20.35
C SER A 8 64.58 18.41 -20.87
N ALA A 9 64.60 18.95 -22.08
CA ALA A 9 63.42 19.52 -22.73
C ALA A 9 62.39 18.44 -23.14
N GLU A 10 62.85 17.28 -23.63
CA GLU A 10 61.99 16.15 -23.96
C GLU A 10 61.40 15.50 -22.70
N LYS A 11 62.16 15.41 -21.60
CA LYS A 11 61.63 14.98 -20.30
C LYS A 11 60.57 15.95 -19.77
N TYR A 12 60.75 17.26 -19.95
CA TYR A 12 59.77 18.28 -19.57
C TYR A 12 58.49 18.19 -20.42
N VAL A 13 58.61 18.01 -21.74
CA VAL A 13 57.46 17.86 -22.64
C VAL A 13 56.72 16.55 -22.38
N THR A 14 57.41 15.45 -22.07
CA THR A 14 56.78 14.18 -21.70
C THR A 14 56.11 14.25 -20.32
N SER A 15 56.67 15.00 -19.35
CA SER A 15 56.02 15.29 -18.06
C SER A 15 54.77 16.17 -18.22
N LEU A 16 54.80 17.16 -19.12
CA LEU A 16 53.64 18.00 -19.41
C LEU A 16 52.56 17.24 -20.17
N LYS A 17 52.94 16.37 -21.13
CA LYS A 17 52.01 15.48 -21.84
C LYS A 17 51.41 14.42 -20.92
N SER A 18 52.20 13.82 -20.01
CA SER A 18 51.69 12.92 -18.96
C SER A 18 50.74 13.63 -18.00
N SER A 19 51.01 14.89 -17.65
CA SER A 19 50.08 15.69 -16.84
C SER A 19 48.84 16.16 -17.62
N ALA A 20 48.88 16.17 -18.96
CA ALA A 20 47.78 16.58 -19.81
C ALA A 20 46.81 15.42 -20.11
N THR A 21 47.30 14.19 -20.22
CA THR A 21 46.44 12.99 -20.36
C THR A 21 45.81 12.54 -19.03
N ASP A 22 46.41 12.87 -17.89
CA ASP A 22 45.85 12.60 -16.55
C ASP A 22 44.85 13.70 -16.11
N ARG A 23 44.92 14.86 -16.76
CA ARG A 23 44.05 16.02 -16.54
C ARG A 23 42.66 15.89 -17.13
N ASP A 24 42.19 14.72 -17.56
CA ASP A 24 40.82 14.56 -18.11
C ASP A 24 39.97 13.47 -17.45
N GLN A 25 40.45 12.83 -16.38
CA GLN A 25 39.66 11.81 -15.69
C GLN A 25 38.75 12.43 -14.62
N THR A 26 37.46 12.10 -14.69
CA THR A 26 36.50 12.37 -13.62
C THR A 26 36.66 11.26 -12.58
N MET A 27 37.03 11.59 -11.35
CA MET A 27 37.19 10.61 -10.27
C MET A 27 35.84 9.93 -9.99
N LEU A 28 35.77 8.61 -10.12
CA LEU A 28 34.52 7.85 -9.89
C LEU A 28 34.19 7.71 -8.40
N THR A 29 35.21 7.52 -7.56
CA THR A 29 35.13 7.36 -6.11
C THR A 29 35.31 8.69 -5.37
N ASN A 30 34.87 8.74 -4.12
CA ASN A 30 35.13 9.92 -3.28
C ASN A 30 36.61 10.01 -2.88
N SER A 31 37.03 11.21 -2.52
CA SER A 31 38.27 11.48 -1.79
C SER A 31 37.95 12.23 -0.49
N ARG A 32 38.97 12.55 0.33
CA ARG A 32 38.76 13.40 1.52
C ARG A 32 38.38 14.84 1.18
N SER A 33 38.56 15.29 -0.06
CA SER A 33 38.28 16.67 -0.49
C SER A 33 37.14 16.78 -1.51
N THR A 34 36.79 15.72 -2.23
CA THR A 34 35.83 15.75 -3.34
C THR A 34 34.89 14.55 -3.36
N TYR A 35 33.65 14.77 -3.80
CA TYR A 35 32.72 13.68 -4.13
C TYR A 35 33.03 13.12 -5.51
N GLY A 36 33.01 11.80 -5.64
CA GLY A 36 33.18 11.10 -6.90
C GLY A 36 31.94 11.10 -7.79
N GLY A 37 32.12 10.82 -9.07
CA GLY A 37 31.04 10.76 -10.06
C GLY A 37 29.90 9.82 -9.68
N VAL A 38 30.21 8.63 -9.12
CA VAL A 38 29.18 7.65 -8.72
C VAL A 38 28.28 8.20 -7.62
N THR A 39 28.86 8.86 -6.60
CA THR A 39 28.11 9.49 -5.51
C THR A 39 27.19 10.60 -6.03
N LYS A 40 27.70 11.44 -6.94
CA LYS A 40 26.93 12.51 -7.58
C LYS A 40 25.78 11.95 -8.42
N THR A 41 26.02 10.90 -9.20
CA THR A 41 24.99 10.22 -9.99
C THR A 41 23.88 9.67 -9.10
N PHE A 42 24.22 8.92 -8.05
CA PHE A 42 23.21 8.42 -7.12
C PHE A 42 22.43 9.55 -6.45
N HIS A 43 23.09 10.64 -6.07
CA HIS A 43 22.40 11.80 -5.49
C HIS A 43 21.36 12.38 -6.45
N TRP A 44 21.75 12.72 -7.68
CA TRP A 44 20.83 13.34 -8.64
C TRP A 44 19.77 12.40 -9.17
N LEU A 45 20.10 11.11 -9.35
CA LEU A 45 19.10 10.09 -9.67
C LEU A 45 18.05 9.99 -8.56
N THR A 46 18.50 9.92 -7.29
CA THR A 46 17.57 9.90 -6.15
C THR A 46 16.72 11.17 -6.12
N ALA A 47 17.34 12.34 -6.30
CA ALA A 47 16.63 13.62 -6.29
C ALA A 47 15.57 13.69 -7.39
N LEU A 48 15.90 13.27 -8.62
CA LEU A 48 14.95 13.22 -9.73
C LEU A 48 13.77 12.29 -9.40
N LEU A 49 14.03 11.08 -8.93
CA LEU A 49 12.99 10.12 -8.60
C LEU A 49 12.06 10.62 -7.48
N ILE A 50 12.61 11.22 -6.42
CA ILE A 50 11.82 11.79 -5.32
C ILE A 50 10.98 12.98 -5.79
N LEU A 51 11.55 13.88 -6.61
CA LEU A 51 10.83 15.01 -7.20
C LEU A 51 9.70 14.56 -8.15
N THR A 52 9.81 13.38 -8.76
CA THR A 52 8.72 12.77 -9.53
C THR A 52 7.68 12.11 -8.61
N LEU A 53 8.10 11.35 -7.61
CA LEU A 53 7.22 10.52 -6.79
C LEU A 53 6.30 11.32 -5.87
N ILE A 54 6.79 12.40 -5.25
CA ILE A 54 5.99 13.22 -4.33
C ILE A 54 4.75 13.79 -5.05
N PRO A 55 4.87 14.56 -6.15
CA PRO A 55 3.70 15.09 -6.85
C PRO A 55 2.86 13.98 -7.47
N LEU A 56 3.46 12.90 -7.98
CA LEU A 56 2.73 11.76 -8.52
C LEU A 56 1.84 11.09 -7.47
N GLY A 57 2.35 10.91 -6.25
CA GLY A 57 1.58 10.33 -5.14
C GLY A 57 0.43 11.22 -4.68
N ILE A 58 0.67 12.53 -4.57
CA ILE A 58 -0.37 13.52 -4.25
C ILE A 58 -1.46 13.52 -5.33
N TYR A 59 -1.05 13.51 -6.61
CA TYR A 59 -1.98 13.45 -7.74
C TYR A 59 -2.79 12.15 -7.73
N ALA A 60 -2.13 11.00 -7.59
CA ALA A 60 -2.79 9.69 -7.56
C ALA A 60 -3.82 9.58 -6.44
N ASN A 61 -3.50 10.09 -5.25
CA ASN A 61 -4.40 10.05 -4.10
C ASN A 61 -5.67 10.87 -4.34
N GLY A 62 -5.54 12.05 -4.95
CA GLY A 62 -6.65 12.95 -5.27
C GLY A 62 -7.46 12.59 -6.52
N LEU A 63 -7.12 11.50 -7.23
CA LEU A 63 -7.90 11.07 -8.38
C LEU A 63 -9.29 10.52 -7.97
N PRO A 64 -10.33 10.77 -8.77
CA PRO A 64 -11.65 10.18 -8.59
C PRO A 64 -11.60 8.64 -8.74
N TYR A 65 -12.62 7.97 -8.23
CA TYR A 65 -12.82 6.51 -8.33
C TYR A 65 -14.30 6.12 -8.36
N GLU A 66 -15.18 7.07 -8.68
CA GLU A 66 -16.63 6.90 -8.68
C GLU A 66 -17.10 6.06 -9.87
N THR A 67 -16.34 6.04 -10.98
CA THR A 67 -16.61 5.19 -12.15
C THR A 67 -15.51 4.16 -12.39
N GLY A 68 -15.83 3.10 -13.13
CA GLY A 68 -14.85 2.07 -13.52
C GLY A 68 -13.64 2.63 -14.28
N GLU A 69 -13.86 3.58 -15.19
CA GLU A 69 -12.76 4.26 -15.93
C GLU A 69 -11.87 5.07 -14.98
N GLN A 70 -12.47 5.81 -14.05
CA GLN A 70 -11.74 6.60 -13.07
C GLN A 70 -10.92 5.70 -12.13
N LEU A 71 -11.52 4.60 -11.64
CA LEU A 71 -10.82 3.62 -10.82
C LEU A 71 -9.65 2.97 -11.57
N ALA A 72 -9.85 2.59 -12.83
CA ALA A 72 -8.80 2.01 -13.66
C ALA A 72 -7.63 2.99 -13.87
N PHE A 73 -7.93 4.26 -14.18
CA PHE A 73 -6.91 5.29 -14.33
C PHE A 73 -6.18 5.56 -13.00
N LYS A 74 -6.91 5.68 -11.88
CA LYS A 74 -6.33 5.81 -10.54
C LYS A 74 -5.39 4.65 -10.23
N ALA A 75 -5.81 3.42 -10.51
CA ALA A 75 -4.99 2.23 -10.33
C ALA A 75 -3.72 2.27 -11.19
N GLN A 76 -3.82 2.74 -12.45
CA GLN A 76 -2.67 2.89 -13.33
C GLN A 76 -1.64 3.89 -12.76
N VAL A 77 -2.08 5.07 -12.33
CA VAL A 77 -1.19 6.08 -11.76
C VAL A 77 -0.54 5.58 -10.46
N PHE A 78 -1.29 4.87 -9.61
CA PHE A 78 -0.72 4.21 -8.43
C PHE A 78 0.28 3.11 -8.80
N SER A 79 0.05 2.36 -9.86
CA SER A 79 0.98 1.31 -10.32
C SER A 79 2.32 1.92 -10.74
N ILE A 80 2.28 3.06 -11.45
CA ILE A 80 3.48 3.85 -11.76
C ILE A 80 4.17 4.32 -10.47
N HIS A 81 3.42 4.92 -9.54
CA HIS A 81 3.96 5.42 -8.27
C HIS A 81 4.62 4.31 -7.45
N LYS A 82 3.95 3.17 -7.25
CA LYS A 82 4.48 2.04 -6.48
C LYS A 82 5.73 1.45 -7.14
N THR A 83 5.72 1.29 -8.47
CA THR A 83 6.86 0.75 -9.22
C THR A 83 8.09 1.66 -9.12
N LEU A 84 7.90 2.97 -9.27
CA LEU A 84 8.97 3.95 -9.07
C LEU A 84 9.42 4.03 -7.60
N GLY A 85 8.50 3.86 -6.65
CA GLY A 85 8.81 3.82 -5.21
C GLY A 85 9.71 2.65 -4.83
N VAL A 86 9.43 1.45 -5.32
CA VAL A 86 10.31 0.27 -5.15
C VAL A 86 11.64 0.48 -5.86
N THR A 87 11.64 1.11 -7.04
CA THR A 87 12.89 1.48 -7.72
C THR A 87 13.75 2.41 -6.85
N VAL A 88 13.15 3.43 -6.24
CA VAL A 88 13.83 4.32 -5.30
C VAL A 88 14.40 3.56 -4.11
N PHE A 89 13.67 2.60 -3.54
CA PHE A 89 14.16 1.80 -2.42
C PHE A 89 15.49 1.09 -2.76
N PHE A 90 15.57 0.41 -3.91
CA PHE A 90 16.80 -0.28 -4.30
C PHE A 90 17.92 0.69 -4.72
N VAL A 91 17.58 1.81 -5.38
CA VAL A 91 18.55 2.89 -5.67
C VAL A 91 19.12 3.45 -4.35
N ALA A 92 18.29 3.67 -3.35
CA ALA A 92 18.68 4.17 -2.04
C ALA A 92 19.55 3.17 -1.27
N LEU A 93 19.18 1.88 -1.25
CA LEU A 93 20.01 0.83 -0.65
C LEU A 93 21.39 0.80 -1.30
N THR A 94 21.46 0.79 -2.63
CA THR A 94 22.73 0.80 -3.36
C THR A 94 23.53 2.06 -3.07
N ARG A 95 22.87 3.22 -3.02
CA ARG A 95 23.50 4.50 -2.65
C ARG A 95 24.07 4.48 -1.23
N ILE A 96 23.36 3.89 -0.26
CA ILE A 96 23.81 3.80 1.14
C ILE A 96 24.99 2.85 1.25
N LEU A 97 24.90 1.66 0.66
CA LEU A 97 26.00 0.69 0.61
C LEU A 97 27.25 1.30 -0.04
N TRP A 98 27.07 2.02 -1.15
CA TRP A 98 28.14 2.79 -1.77
C TRP A 98 28.70 3.82 -0.80
N ALA A 99 27.87 4.68 -0.22
CA ALA A 99 28.33 5.75 0.68
C ALA A 99 29.13 5.22 1.89
N ILE A 100 28.74 4.08 2.47
CA ILE A 100 29.47 3.45 3.60
C ILE A 100 30.87 2.98 3.18
N SER A 101 31.05 2.57 1.92
CA SER A 101 32.36 2.15 1.38
C SER A 101 33.30 3.32 1.04
N GLN A 102 32.79 4.55 0.97
CA GLN A 102 33.52 5.70 0.46
C GLN A 102 34.04 6.60 1.58
N PRO A 103 35.22 7.24 1.42
CA PRO A 103 35.62 8.30 2.33
C PRO A 103 34.62 9.46 2.25
N LYS A 104 34.23 10.02 3.40
CA LYS A 104 33.39 11.22 3.48
C LYS A 104 34.28 12.45 3.23
N PRO A 105 34.01 13.26 2.21
CA PRO A 105 34.72 14.52 2.02
C PRO A 105 34.52 15.46 3.22
N ALA A 106 35.56 16.22 3.59
CA ALA A 106 35.49 17.15 4.71
C ALA A 106 34.41 18.24 4.50
N PRO A 107 33.68 18.63 5.56
CA PRO A 107 32.69 19.70 5.49
C PRO A 107 33.35 21.07 5.30
N LEU A 108 32.73 21.97 4.52
CA LEU A 108 33.28 23.30 4.25
C LEU A 108 33.32 24.21 5.49
N HIS A 109 32.34 24.07 6.38
CA HIS A 109 32.15 24.91 7.57
C HIS A 109 32.07 24.05 8.84
N GLY A 110 33.05 23.16 9.05
CA GLY A 110 33.07 22.23 10.19
C GLY A 110 33.22 22.91 11.56
N ASP A 111 33.64 24.17 11.58
CA ASP A 111 33.75 25.04 12.75
C ASP A 111 32.38 25.59 13.21
N GLN A 112 31.41 25.71 12.29
CA GLN A 112 30.06 26.21 12.57
C GLN A 112 29.17 25.10 13.15
N LYS A 113 29.35 24.82 14.45
CA LYS A 113 28.74 23.67 15.15
C LYS A 113 27.24 23.50 14.95
N VAL A 114 26.46 24.59 15.02
CA VAL A 114 24.98 24.53 14.88
C VAL A 114 24.58 24.20 13.44
N GLN A 115 25.16 24.89 12.46
CA GLN A 115 24.88 24.65 11.05
C GLN A 115 25.31 23.24 10.63
N HIS A 116 26.46 22.78 11.13
CA HIS A 116 26.92 21.41 10.91
C HIS A 116 25.97 20.38 11.53
N PHE A 117 25.55 20.57 12.78
CA PHE A 117 24.58 19.71 13.45
C PHE A 117 23.25 19.61 12.67
N LEU A 118 22.69 20.75 12.25
CA LEU A 118 21.45 20.78 11.47
C LEU A 118 21.62 20.08 10.12
N ALA A 119 22.71 20.35 9.41
CA ALA A 119 22.99 19.71 8.12
C ALA A 119 23.11 18.19 8.26
N GLU A 120 23.83 17.70 9.26
CA GLU A 120 23.93 16.25 9.51
C GLU A 120 22.60 15.64 9.92
N THR A 121 21.80 16.34 10.75
CA THR A 121 20.46 15.87 11.15
C THR A 121 19.54 15.73 9.94
N VAL A 122 19.50 16.73 9.05
CA VAL A 122 18.72 16.68 7.81
C VAL A 122 19.20 15.55 6.90
N HIS A 123 20.51 15.34 6.77
CA HIS A 123 21.00 14.19 5.99
C HIS A 123 20.56 12.86 6.58
N TRP A 124 20.60 12.69 7.91
CA TRP A 124 20.10 11.47 8.56
C TRP A 124 18.60 11.28 8.37
N LEU A 125 17.81 12.35 8.47
CA LEU A 125 16.37 12.30 8.16
C LEU A 125 16.13 11.80 6.74
N LEU A 126 16.81 12.39 5.75
CA LEU A 126 16.71 11.98 4.36
C LEU A 126 17.15 10.53 4.15
N TYR A 127 18.29 10.10 4.71
CA TYR A 127 18.76 8.72 4.57
C TYR A 127 17.77 7.71 5.16
N ALA A 128 17.20 7.99 6.32
CA ALA A 128 16.16 7.16 6.91
C ALA A 128 14.91 7.16 6.02
N SER A 129 14.44 8.32 5.55
CA SER A 129 13.24 8.47 4.72
C SER A 129 13.33 7.68 3.42
N LEU A 130 14.50 7.65 2.79
CA LEU A 130 14.74 6.89 1.54
C LEU A 130 14.52 5.38 1.69
N ILE A 131 14.50 4.88 2.93
CA ILE A 131 14.23 3.47 3.25
C ILE A 131 12.80 3.32 3.79
N VAL A 132 12.45 4.06 4.85
CA VAL A 132 11.20 3.81 5.59
C VAL A 132 9.95 4.23 4.81
N VAL A 133 10.03 5.24 3.95
CA VAL A 133 8.89 5.67 3.12
C VAL A 133 8.50 4.58 2.10
N PRO A 134 9.37 4.16 1.17
CA PRO A 134 8.99 3.13 0.22
C PRO A 134 8.77 1.76 0.88
N LEU A 135 9.49 1.42 1.95
CA LEU A 135 9.27 0.16 2.68
C LEU A 135 7.87 0.10 3.31
N SER A 136 7.44 1.17 3.98
CA SER A 136 6.08 1.22 4.54
C SER A 136 5.00 1.15 3.47
N GLY A 137 5.19 1.83 2.33
CA GLY A 137 4.27 1.75 1.19
C GLY A 137 4.21 0.35 0.55
N TRP A 138 5.34 -0.35 0.52
CA TRP A 138 5.39 -1.73 0.00
C TRP A 138 4.74 -2.73 0.96
N ILE A 139 4.93 -2.57 2.28
CA ILE A 139 4.21 -3.39 3.27
C ILE A 139 2.70 -3.14 3.17
N HIS A 140 2.26 -1.89 3.03
CA HIS A 140 0.86 -1.56 2.78
C HIS A 140 0.31 -2.28 1.53
N HIS A 141 1.02 -2.23 0.39
CA HIS A 141 0.62 -2.97 -0.80
C HIS A 141 0.58 -4.49 -0.57
N ALA A 142 1.58 -5.06 0.13
CA ALA A 142 1.63 -6.49 0.40
C ALA A 142 0.47 -6.96 1.31
N ALA A 143 0.00 -6.10 2.23
CA ALA A 143 -1.15 -6.37 3.09
C ALA A 143 -2.51 -6.21 2.39
N THR A 144 -2.55 -5.59 1.21
CA THR A 144 -3.77 -5.24 0.45
C THR A 144 -4.04 -6.25 -0.69
N THR A 145 -5.29 -6.43 -1.11
CA THR A 145 -5.71 -7.23 -2.28
C THR A 145 -6.29 -6.34 -3.39
N GLY A 146 -6.24 -6.79 -4.64
CA GLY A 146 -7.06 -6.24 -5.72
C GLY A 146 -6.76 -4.82 -6.24
N PHE A 147 -5.76 -4.08 -5.72
CA PHE A 147 -5.53 -2.69 -6.14
C PHE A 147 -4.10 -2.36 -6.61
N ALA A 148 -4.01 -1.84 -7.85
CA ALA A 148 -2.83 -1.22 -8.47
C ALA A 148 -1.52 -2.03 -8.32
N PRO A 149 -1.24 -2.97 -9.23
CA PRO A 149 -0.07 -3.85 -9.13
C PRO A 149 1.26 -3.10 -9.32
N ILE A 150 2.32 -3.64 -8.73
CA ILE A 150 3.70 -3.23 -8.98
C ILE A 150 4.18 -3.90 -10.27
N TRP A 151 4.60 -3.12 -11.26
CA TRP A 151 5.03 -3.63 -12.58
C TRP A 151 6.49 -4.04 -12.58
N TRP A 152 6.78 -5.14 -11.90
CA TRP A 152 8.11 -5.74 -11.84
C TRP A 152 7.99 -7.27 -11.99
N PRO A 153 9.07 -7.98 -12.36
CA PRO A 153 8.99 -9.42 -12.63
C PRO A 153 8.97 -10.29 -11.36
N PHE A 154 9.07 -9.68 -10.17
CA PHE A 154 9.10 -10.38 -8.89
C PHE A 154 7.70 -10.35 -8.25
N GLY A 155 7.47 -11.19 -7.23
CA GLY A 155 6.14 -11.29 -6.58
C GLY A 155 5.62 -9.96 -6.03
N GLN A 156 4.29 -9.79 -5.98
CA GLN A 156 3.65 -8.59 -5.42
C GLN A 156 3.75 -8.52 -3.89
N SER A 157 3.79 -9.70 -3.26
CA SER A 157 3.72 -9.88 -1.81
C SER A 157 5.10 -9.95 -1.17
N LEU A 158 5.19 -9.58 0.10
CA LEU A 158 6.36 -9.75 0.94
C LEU A 158 6.20 -11.00 1.81
N PRO A 159 7.27 -11.80 2.03
CA PRO A 159 7.23 -12.89 2.99
C PRO A 159 6.78 -12.39 4.37
N PHE A 160 5.92 -13.17 5.03
CA PHE A 160 5.41 -12.90 6.38
C PHE A 160 4.51 -11.67 6.53
N VAL A 161 4.06 -11.05 5.44
CA VAL A 161 3.05 -9.99 5.48
C VAL A 161 1.68 -10.59 5.15
N PRO A 162 0.78 -10.76 6.14
CA PRO A 162 -0.56 -11.28 5.89
C PRO A 162 -1.41 -10.25 5.13
N LYS A 163 -2.49 -10.73 4.49
CA LYS A 163 -3.57 -9.87 4.01
C LYS A 163 -4.41 -9.49 5.22
N ASP A 164 -4.37 -8.21 5.60
CA ASP A 164 -5.00 -7.71 6.82
C ASP A 164 -5.24 -6.20 6.70
N ASP A 165 -6.49 -5.78 6.91
CA ASP A 165 -6.90 -4.39 6.70
C ASP A 165 -6.33 -3.44 7.77
N GLY A 166 -6.22 -3.91 9.02
CA GLY A 166 -5.62 -3.13 10.10
C GLY A 166 -4.13 -2.85 9.85
N LEU A 167 -3.40 -3.84 9.36
CA LEU A 167 -2.01 -3.75 8.95
C LEU A 167 -1.87 -2.83 7.74
N ALA A 168 -2.71 -3.02 6.71
CA ALA A 168 -2.73 -2.17 5.52
C ALA A 168 -2.97 -0.69 5.90
N HIS A 169 -3.96 -0.42 6.76
CA HIS A 169 -4.27 0.91 7.26
C HIS A 169 -3.09 1.51 8.04
N THR A 170 -2.52 0.76 8.99
CA THR A 170 -1.37 1.19 9.78
C THR A 170 -0.19 1.61 8.90
N PHE A 171 0.14 0.80 7.90
CA PHE A 171 1.27 1.08 7.01
C PHE A 171 0.96 2.18 5.97
N ALA A 172 -0.29 2.37 5.58
CA ALA A 172 -0.70 3.56 4.82
C ALA A 172 -0.46 4.84 5.64
N SER A 173 -0.85 4.85 6.91
CA SER A 173 -0.69 5.99 7.81
C SER A 173 0.78 6.28 8.10
N LEU A 174 1.59 5.25 8.34
CA LEU A 174 3.04 5.39 8.46
C LEU A 174 3.67 5.96 7.19
N HIS A 175 3.24 5.49 6.01
CA HIS A 175 3.74 6.00 4.74
C HIS A 175 3.47 7.50 4.59
N ILE A 176 2.25 7.96 4.93
CA ILE A 176 1.90 9.38 4.94
C ILE A 176 2.77 10.16 5.92
N ILE A 177 2.90 9.71 7.17
CA ILE A 177 3.70 10.40 8.20
C ILE A 177 5.18 10.51 7.76
N PHE A 178 5.76 9.42 7.29
CA PHE A 178 7.17 9.38 6.88
C PHE A 178 7.42 10.20 5.61
N GLU A 179 6.45 10.26 4.69
CA GLU A 179 6.52 11.14 3.54
C GLU A 179 6.51 12.63 3.96
N ARG A 180 5.71 13.01 4.96
CA ARG A 180 5.75 14.40 5.48
C ARG A 180 7.10 14.75 6.09
N VAL A 181 7.72 13.82 6.80
CA VAL A 181 9.10 13.98 7.31
C VAL A 181 10.08 14.14 6.15
N LEU A 182 9.98 13.30 5.11
CA LEU A 182 10.80 13.40 3.90
C LEU A 182 10.64 14.77 3.22
N LEU A 183 9.40 15.24 3.05
CA LEU A 183 9.10 16.51 2.40
C LEU A 183 9.72 17.68 3.16
N VAL A 184 9.53 17.73 4.49
CA VAL A 184 10.14 18.78 5.33
C VAL A 184 11.67 18.72 5.28
N ALA A 185 12.25 17.52 5.42
CA ALA A 185 13.70 17.34 5.34
C ALA A 185 14.26 17.74 3.97
N PHE A 186 13.55 17.42 2.88
CA PHE A 186 13.90 17.84 1.53
C PHE A 186 13.88 19.36 1.38
N LEU A 187 12.82 20.03 1.85
CA LEU A 187 12.71 21.48 1.80
C LEU A 187 13.84 22.15 2.59
N LEU A 188 14.16 21.64 3.78
CA LEU A 188 15.29 22.13 4.59
C LEU A 188 16.64 21.89 3.89
N HIS A 189 16.82 20.72 3.28
CA HIS A 189 18.04 20.38 2.53
C HIS A 189 18.23 21.32 1.34
N PHE A 190 17.19 21.52 0.54
CA PHE A 190 17.19 22.42 -0.60
C PHE A 190 17.43 23.88 -0.18
N ALA A 191 16.71 24.35 0.85
CA ALA A 191 16.90 25.69 1.41
C ALA A 191 18.33 25.89 1.93
N GLY A 192 18.90 24.90 2.60
CA GLY A 192 20.30 24.91 3.04
C GLY A 192 21.27 25.02 1.87
N ALA A 193 21.11 24.19 0.84
CA ALA A 193 21.94 24.24 -0.36
C ALA A 193 21.83 25.59 -1.09
N MET A 194 20.63 26.16 -1.17
CA MET A 194 20.40 27.46 -1.80
C MET A 194 20.97 28.62 -0.97
N LYS A 195 20.80 28.59 0.35
CA LYS A 195 21.43 29.55 1.28
C LYS A 195 22.94 29.55 1.11
N HIS A 196 23.56 28.37 1.08
CA HIS A 196 24.98 28.21 0.84
C HIS A 196 25.42 28.73 -0.55
N HIS A 197 24.60 28.52 -1.57
CA HIS A 197 24.93 28.92 -2.93
C HIS A 197 24.75 30.42 -3.19
N VAL A 198 23.65 31.02 -2.72
CA VAL A 198 23.23 32.39 -3.05
C VAL A 198 23.73 33.40 -2.01
N ILE A 199 23.65 33.04 -0.72
CA ILE A 199 23.98 33.94 0.39
C ILE A 199 25.44 33.74 0.79
N ASP A 200 25.82 32.52 1.19
CA ASP A 200 27.20 32.24 1.64
C ASP A 200 28.18 32.16 0.45
N LYS A 201 27.66 31.98 -0.77
CA LYS A 201 28.41 31.90 -2.04
C LYS A 201 29.53 30.86 -2.05
N ASP A 202 29.35 29.77 -1.30
CA ASP A 202 30.37 28.74 -1.15
C ASP A 202 30.25 27.62 -2.20
N ALA A 203 31.03 26.55 -2.01
CA ALA A 203 31.10 25.43 -2.94
C ALA A 203 30.13 24.27 -2.60
N THR A 204 29.24 24.39 -1.61
CA THR A 204 28.39 23.29 -1.12
C THR A 204 27.58 22.63 -2.23
N LEU A 205 26.79 23.41 -2.99
CA LEU A 205 26.01 22.90 -4.13
C LEU A 205 26.94 22.48 -5.29
N ARG A 206 27.95 23.30 -5.58
CA ARG A 206 28.90 23.05 -6.69
C ARG A 206 29.60 21.70 -6.53
N ARG A 207 29.92 21.29 -5.30
CA ARG A 207 30.52 19.98 -4.94
C ARG A 207 29.65 18.79 -5.33
N MET A 208 28.36 18.98 -5.53
CA MET A 208 27.42 17.93 -5.94
C MET A 208 27.07 17.96 -7.43
N LEU A 209 27.31 19.07 -8.15
CA LEU A 209 27.02 19.15 -9.58
C LEU A 209 27.84 18.14 -10.39
N PRO A 210 27.27 17.58 -11.49
CA PRO A 210 28.02 16.75 -12.43
C PRO A 210 29.28 17.46 -12.93
N GLY A 211 30.32 16.67 -13.21
CA GLY A 211 31.61 17.19 -13.66
C GLY A 211 32.59 17.50 -12.52
N ARG A 212 33.58 18.32 -12.83
CA ARG A 212 34.73 18.56 -11.96
C ARG A 212 34.43 19.54 -10.85
N THR A 213 34.93 19.18 -9.68
CA THR A 213 34.85 20.02 -8.48
C THR A 213 36.24 20.15 -7.92
N GLU A 214 36.69 21.40 -7.80
CA GLU A 214 37.98 21.72 -7.19
C GLU A 214 38.08 21.09 -5.80
N PRO A 215 39.24 20.53 -5.43
CA PRO A 215 39.48 20.04 -4.09
C PRO A 215 39.18 21.13 -3.07
N SER A 216 38.36 20.83 -2.06
CA SER A 216 38.36 21.66 -0.86
C SER A 216 39.76 21.60 -0.26
N ALA A 217 40.32 22.73 0.20
CA ALA A 217 41.58 22.75 0.96
C ALA A 217 41.51 21.71 2.09
N GLU A 218 42.64 21.21 2.59
CA GLU A 218 42.66 20.22 3.68
C GLU A 218 41.96 20.77 4.94
N LEU A 219 40.64 20.56 5.00
CA LEU A 219 39.80 20.97 6.11
C LEU A 219 39.83 19.85 7.14
N ALA A 220 40.00 20.23 8.41
CA ALA A 220 40.00 19.30 9.52
C ALA A 220 38.66 18.57 9.59
N MET A 221 38.71 17.24 9.73
CA MET A 221 37.52 16.45 9.99
C MET A 221 37.01 16.76 11.41
N PRO A 222 35.75 17.20 11.58
CA PRO A 222 35.17 17.33 12.91
C PRO A 222 35.06 15.96 13.58
N LYS A 223 35.07 15.94 14.92
CA LYS A 223 34.88 14.72 15.70
C LYS A 223 33.49 14.14 15.42
N SER A 224 33.41 12.82 15.24
CA SER A 224 32.12 12.13 15.08
C SER A 224 31.24 12.32 16.33
N SER A 225 29.96 12.62 16.11
CA SER A 225 28.96 12.79 17.16
C SER A 225 27.69 12.03 16.80
N MET A 226 27.06 11.38 17.78
CA MET A 226 25.76 10.72 17.62
C MET A 226 24.58 11.68 17.75
N LEU A 227 24.82 12.94 18.15
CA LEU A 227 23.76 13.91 18.40
C LEU A 227 22.85 14.14 17.18
N PRO A 228 23.35 14.25 15.92
CA PRO A 228 22.48 14.39 14.74
C PRO A 228 21.56 13.19 14.51
N VAL A 229 22.02 11.98 14.84
CA VAL A 229 21.21 10.75 14.74
C VAL A 229 20.08 10.80 15.77
N VAL A 230 20.39 11.17 17.02
CA VAL A 230 19.38 11.34 18.07
C VAL A 230 18.37 12.43 17.69
N GLY A 231 18.83 13.53 17.10
CA GLY A 231 17.95 14.59 16.57
C GLY A 231 16.99 14.08 15.50
N ALA A 232 17.49 13.28 14.55
CA ALA A 232 16.67 12.68 13.51
C ALA A 232 15.63 11.70 14.08
N LEU A 233 16.04 10.82 15.01
CA LEU A 233 15.11 9.90 15.69
C LEU A 233 14.04 10.67 16.49
N GLY A 234 14.43 11.74 17.18
CA GLY A 234 13.50 12.61 17.90
C GLY A 234 12.46 13.24 16.96
N ALA A 235 12.87 13.70 15.78
CA ALA A 235 11.94 14.25 14.79
C ALA A 235 10.94 13.20 14.25
N TYR A 236 11.38 11.96 14.00
CA TYR A 236 10.45 10.87 13.66
C TYR A 236 9.48 10.55 14.80
N ALA A 237 9.96 10.49 16.04
CA ALA A 237 9.11 10.27 17.21
C ALA A 237 8.04 11.38 17.35
N VAL A 238 8.43 12.64 17.18
CA VAL A 238 7.50 13.78 17.17
C VAL A 238 6.48 13.64 16.02
N ALA A 239 6.92 13.29 14.81
CA ALA A 239 6.02 13.11 13.68
C ALA A 239 4.99 11.99 13.91
N LEU A 240 5.40 10.89 14.53
CA LEU A 240 4.51 9.79 14.91
C LEU A 240 3.49 10.22 15.98
N VAL A 241 3.92 10.95 17.00
CA VAL A 241 3.02 11.50 18.03
C VAL A 241 2.01 12.46 17.41
N ILE A 242 2.45 13.36 16.52
CA ILE A 242 1.55 14.28 15.80
C ILE A 242 0.55 13.48 14.96
N GLY A 243 1.02 12.53 14.15
CA GLY A 243 0.15 11.72 13.31
C GLY A 243 -0.89 10.93 14.11
N SER A 244 -0.49 10.35 15.24
CA SER A 244 -1.41 9.68 16.17
C SER A 244 -2.42 10.66 16.78
N SER A 245 -2.00 11.84 17.23
CA SER A 245 -2.90 12.85 17.79
C SER A 245 -3.90 13.42 16.78
N LEU A 246 -3.57 13.38 15.49
CA LEU A 246 -4.45 13.76 14.38
C LEU A 246 -5.37 12.61 13.93
N GLY A 247 -5.35 11.47 14.62
CA GLY A 247 -6.22 10.33 14.31
C GLY A 247 -5.80 9.54 13.07
N LEU A 248 -4.57 9.69 12.55
CA LEU A 248 -4.15 8.94 11.36
C LEU A 248 -4.14 7.42 11.56
N PHE A 249 -4.07 6.95 12.81
CA PHE A 249 -4.15 5.52 13.14
C PHE A 249 -5.55 5.09 13.63
N ALA A 250 -6.50 6.02 13.78
CA ALA A 250 -7.86 5.64 14.12
C ALA A 250 -8.47 4.89 12.92
N SER A 251 -9.10 3.76 13.16
CA SER A 251 -9.80 3.05 12.09
C SER A 251 -10.93 3.94 11.56
N LYS A 252 -11.18 3.86 10.24
CA LYS A 252 -12.24 4.60 9.55
C LYS A 252 -13.65 4.17 9.97
N ASP A 253 -13.76 3.19 10.87
CA ASP A 253 -15.01 2.66 11.42
C ASP A 253 -15.85 3.73 12.14
N ALA A 254 -15.26 4.86 12.52
CA ALA A 254 -16.00 5.97 13.13
C ALA A 254 -17.07 6.59 12.21
N ASP A 255 -16.90 6.49 10.88
CA ASP A 255 -17.90 6.90 9.87
C ASP A 255 -18.59 5.68 9.21
N ALA A 256 -18.34 4.46 9.69
CA ALA A 256 -19.03 3.28 9.18
C ALA A 256 -20.53 3.35 9.55
N PRO A 257 -21.41 2.86 8.67
CA PRO A 257 -22.84 2.78 8.98
C PRO A 257 -23.04 1.98 10.28
N ALA A 258 -23.96 2.43 11.13
CA ALA A 258 -24.28 1.71 12.35
C ALA A 258 -24.79 0.30 12.00
N VAL A 259 -24.19 -0.73 12.59
CA VAL A 259 -24.65 -2.11 12.46
C VAL A 259 -25.99 -2.24 13.18
N PRO A 260 -27.11 -2.48 12.48
CA PRO A 260 -28.40 -2.69 13.14
C PRO A 260 -28.35 -3.96 13.99
N THR A 261 -29.00 -3.92 15.16
CA THR A 261 -29.26 -5.16 15.89
C THR A 261 -30.37 -5.92 15.18
N LEU A 262 -30.04 -7.07 14.62
CA LEU A 262 -31.02 -7.95 14.00
C LEU A 262 -31.92 -8.58 15.07
N ALA A 263 -33.21 -8.70 14.76
CA ALA A 263 -34.16 -9.33 15.67
C ALA A 263 -33.88 -10.85 15.75
N ALA A 264 -34.04 -11.42 16.95
CA ALA A 264 -34.08 -12.87 17.08
C ALA A 264 -35.30 -13.39 16.30
N VAL A 265 -35.10 -14.46 15.55
CA VAL A 265 -36.13 -15.09 14.73
C VAL A 265 -36.50 -16.44 15.31
N GLU A 266 -37.79 -16.77 15.31
CA GLU A 266 -38.22 -18.14 15.63
C GLU A 266 -37.71 -19.08 14.55
N THR A 267 -37.11 -20.19 14.96
CA THR A 267 -36.43 -21.12 14.06
C THR A 267 -36.57 -22.54 14.57
N GLY A 268 -36.82 -23.50 13.68
CA GLY A 268 -36.73 -24.93 14.00
C GLY A 268 -35.29 -25.42 14.14
N TRP A 269 -34.34 -24.70 13.53
CA TRP A 269 -32.91 -25.01 13.60
C TRP A 269 -32.11 -23.74 13.88
N GLN A 270 -31.53 -23.64 15.08
CA GLN A 270 -30.75 -22.48 15.49
C GLN A 270 -29.31 -22.62 14.99
N VAL A 271 -28.86 -21.67 14.16
CA VAL A 271 -27.45 -21.57 13.76
C VAL A 271 -26.60 -21.29 15.00
N THR A 272 -25.55 -22.08 15.19
CA THR A 272 -24.59 -21.98 16.31
C THR A 272 -23.20 -21.54 15.87
N ASP A 273 -22.84 -21.85 14.62
CA ASP A 273 -21.62 -21.41 13.95
C ASP A 273 -21.90 -21.30 12.45
N GLY A 274 -21.34 -20.31 11.77
CA GLY A 274 -21.52 -20.19 10.34
C GLY A 274 -20.80 -19.01 9.69
N THR A 275 -20.58 -19.14 8.40
CA THR A 275 -19.95 -18.13 7.55
C THR A 275 -20.85 -17.82 6.37
N LEU A 276 -21.11 -16.54 6.12
CA LEU A 276 -21.70 -16.03 4.89
C LEU A 276 -20.63 -15.26 4.11
N GLY A 277 -19.92 -15.98 3.25
CA GLY A 277 -18.77 -15.45 2.51
C GLY A 277 -19.15 -14.96 1.11
N ILE A 278 -18.45 -13.95 0.63
CA ILE A 278 -18.48 -13.49 -0.76
C ILE A 278 -17.08 -13.40 -1.34
N SER A 279 -16.95 -13.62 -2.64
CA SER A 279 -15.73 -13.36 -3.41
C SER A 279 -16.06 -12.51 -4.62
N VAL A 280 -15.32 -11.41 -4.78
CA VAL A 280 -15.45 -10.48 -5.90
C VAL A 280 -14.13 -10.36 -6.64
N THR A 281 -14.18 -10.17 -7.96
CA THR A 281 -12.96 -9.90 -8.74
C THR A 281 -12.81 -8.42 -9.04
N GLN A 282 -11.74 -7.80 -8.55
CA GLN A 282 -11.40 -6.40 -8.81
C GLN A 282 -10.02 -6.30 -9.46
N LEU A 283 -9.96 -5.62 -10.60
CA LEU A 283 -8.76 -5.47 -11.43
C LEU A 283 -8.06 -6.81 -11.68
N GLY A 284 -8.86 -7.86 -11.90
CA GLY A 284 -8.40 -9.23 -12.18
C GLY A 284 -7.92 -10.03 -10.97
N SER A 285 -8.04 -9.53 -9.74
CA SER A 285 -7.73 -10.29 -8.52
C SER A 285 -8.98 -10.56 -7.69
N ALA A 286 -9.08 -11.76 -7.13
CA ALA A 286 -10.11 -12.09 -6.16
C ALA A 286 -9.89 -11.32 -4.84
N VAL A 287 -10.98 -10.80 -4.30
CA VAL A 287 -11.07 -10.19 -2.97
C VAL A 287 -12.19 -10.90 -2.23
N GLU A 288 -11.85 -11.52 -1.12
CA GLU A 288 -12.75 -12.34 -0.32
C GLU A 288 -13.16 -11.60 0.95
N GLY A 289 -14.35 -11.93 1.43
CA GLY A 289 -14.97 -11.28 2.56
C GLY A 289 -16.24 -11.99 2.97
N GLY A 290 -17.05 -11.36 3.81
CA GLY A 290 -18.32 -11.88 4.25
C GLY A 290 -19.07 -10.92 5.16
N PHE A 291 -20.25 -11.36 5.59
CA PHE A 291 -21.08 -10.61 6.52
C PHE A 291 -20.96 -11.24 7.90
N GLU A 292 -20.55 -10.44 8.89
CA GLU A 292 -20.33 -10.91 10.26
C GLU A 292 -21.63 -11.01 11.07
N ASP A 293 -22.69 -10.29 10.67
CA ASP A 293 -23.96 -10.24 11.38
C ASP A 293 -25.14 -10.57 10.45
N TRP A 294 -25.78 -11.69 10.74
CA TRP A 294 -26.95 -12.21 10.03
C TRP A 294 -27.75 -13.16 10.92
N THR A 295 -29.04 -13.28 10.65
CA THR A 295 -29.96 -14.21 11.34
C THR A 295 -30.65 -15.09 10.31
N ALA A 296 -30.91 -16.35 10.66
CA ALA A 296 -31.65 -17.28 9.81
C ALA A 296 -32.76 -17.98 10.58
N ALA A 297 -33.99 -17.83 10.10
CA ALA A 297 -35.13 -18.64 10.48
C ALA A 297 -35.15 -19.85 9.57
N ILE A 298 -34.87 -21.04 10.11
CA ILE A 298 -34.72 -22.27 9.34
C ILE A 298 -35.76 -23.27 9.83
N ASN A 299 -36.70 -23.61 8.96
CA ASN A 299 -37.66 -24.68 9.17
C ASN A 299 -37.30 -25.81 8.22
N PHE A 300 -36.86 -26.95 8.75
CA PHE A 300 -36.46 -28.09 7.94
C PHE A 300 -37.00 -29.40 8.51
N SER A 301 -37.54 -30.22 7.61
CA SER A 301 -38.06 -31.56 7.83
C SER A 301 -37.38 -32.55 6.87
N GLU A 302 -36.97 -33.70 7.39
CA GLU A 302 -36.43 -34.81 6.58
C GLU A 302 -37.50 -35.42 5.67
N GLU A 303 -38.78 -35.30 6.04
CA GLU A 303 -39.91 -35.68 5.20
C GLU A 303 -40.46 -34.48 4.44
N ALA A 304 -40.61 -34.62 3.12
CA ALA A 304 -41.18 -33.60 2.27
C ALA A 304 -42.70 -33.45 2.49
N ASP A 305 -43.21 -32.24 2.32
CA ASP A 305 -44.63 -31.93 2.30
C ASP A 305 -45.32 -32.42 1.01
N ALA A 306 -46.61 -32.12 0.86
CA ALA A 306 -47.40 -32.52 -0.31
C ALA A 306 -46.91 -31.92 -1.64
N ASP A 307 -46.17 -30.80 -1.59
CA ASP A 307 -45.61 -30.08 -2.73
C ASP A 307 -44.13 -30.43 -2.97
N GLY A 308 -43.57 -31.35 -2.18
CA GLY A 308 -42.17 -31.78 -2.28
C GLY A 308 -41.19 -30.86 -1.54
N ARG A 309 -41.67 -29.96 -0.69
CA ARG A 309 -40.83 -29.06 0.11
C ARG A 309 -40.41 -29.72 1.41
N HIS A 310 -39.14 -29.58 1.73
CA HIS A 310 -38.56 -29.97 3.02
C HIS A 310 -38.65 -28.86 4.07
N GLY A 311 -39.16 -27.68 3.70
CA GLY A 311 -39.37 -26.56 4.59
C GLY A 311 -39.00 -25.24 3.94
N ASP A 312 -38.67 -24.25 4.75
CA ASP A 312 -38.44 -22.88 4.34
C ASP A 312 -37.29 -22.24 5.12
N VAL A 313 -36.70 -21.20 4.53
CA VAL A 313 -35.67 -20.38 5.17
C VAL A 313 -35.90 -18.91 4.90
N GLU A 314 -35.73 -18.10 5.94
CA GLU A 314 -35.64 -16.65 5.85
C GLU A 314 -34.35 -16.17 6.51
N VAL A 315 -33.45 -15.57 5.73
CA VAL A 315 -32.18 -15.02 6.19
C VAL A 315 -32.25 -13.49 6.11
N THR A 316 -31.93 -12.81 7.20
CA THR A 316 -31.70 -11.37 7.22
C THR A 316 -30.22 -11.10 7.46
N ILE A 317 -29.61 -10.29 6.59
CA ILE A 317 -28.18 -10.00 6.57
C ILE A 317 -27.99 -8.52 6.89
N SER A 318 -27.15 -8.21 7.88
CA SER A 318 -26.76 -6.84 8.21
C SER A 318 -25.69 -6.36 7.22
N ILE A 319 -26.05 -5.47 6.29
CA ILE A 319 -25.14 -4.98 5.26
C ILE A 319 -23.93 -4.22 5.83
N PRO A 320 -24.07 -3.38 6.88
CA PRO A 320 -22.92 -2.74 7.51
C PRO A 320 -21.91 -3.70 8.15
N SER A 321 -22.26 -4.96 8.38
CA SER A 321 -21.35 -5.99 8.91
C SER A 321 -20.40 -6.59 7.86
N LEU A 322 -20.46 -6.09 6.62
CA LEU A 322 -19.58 -6.53 5.55
C LEU A 322 -18.11 -6.27 5.89
N THR A 323 -17.30 -7.31 5.76
CA THR A 323 -15.86 -7.23 5.58
C THR A 323 -15.52 -7.72 4.18
N LEU A 324 -14.70 -6.99 3.43
CA LEU A 324 -14.31 -7.31 2.06
C LEU A 324 -12.89 -6.81 1.77
N GLY A 325 -11.98 -7.04 2.71
CA GLY A 325 -10.62 -6.56 2.65
C GLY A 325 -10.53 -5.04 2.43
N SER A 326 -9.52 -4.61 1.67
CA SER A 326 -9.26 -3.19 1.42
C SER A 326 -10.35 -2.43 0.67
N VAL A 327 -11.35 -3.14 0.12
CA VAL A 327 -12.43 -2.53 -0.66
C VAL A 327 -13.73 -2.43 0.14
N THR A 328 -13.73 -2.84 1.41
CA THR A 328 -14.90 -2.78 2.31
C THR A 328 -15.57 -1.41 2.31
N SER A 329 -14.80 -0.34 2.53
CA SER A 329 -15.37 1.02 2.59
C SER A 329 -16.03 1.42 1.27
N GLN A 330 -15.41 1.07 0.14
CA GLN A 330 -15.98 1.33 -1.20
C GLN A 330 -17.26 0.52 -1.41
N ALA A 331 -17.29 -0.75 -1.00
CA ALA A 331 -18.45 -1.61 -1.14
C ALA A 331 -19.66 -1.08 -0.35
N LEU A 332 -19.46 -0.36 0.75
CA LEU A 332 -20.54 0.23 1.55
C LEU A 332 -21.06 1.57 1.00
N GLU A 333 -20.38 2.19 0.03
CA GLU A 333 -20.77 3.46 -0.57
C GLU A 333 -22.02 3.35 -1.48
N PRO A 334 -22.68 4.48 -1.83
CA PRO A 334 -23.96 4.48 -2.56
C PRO A 334 -23.99 3.77 -3.92
N ASP A 335 -22.88 3.76 -4.66
CA ASP A 335 -22.83 3.07 -5.96
C ASP A 335 -22.90 1.53 -5.77
N PHE A 336 -22.44 1.02 -4.62
CA PHE A 336 -22.44 -0.40 -4.28
C PHE A 336 -23.60 -0.76 -3.35
N PHE A 337 -23.36 -1.21 -2.12
CA PHE A 337 -24.40 -1.67 -1.19
C PHE A 337 -25.28 -0.54 -0.65
N ASP A 338 -24.79 0.72 -0.67
CA ASP A 338 -25.48 1.87 -0.08
C ASP A 338 -25.98 1.58 1.34
N ALA A 339 -25.06 1.15 2.21
CA ALA A 339 -25.37 0.57 3.50
C ALA A 339 -26.06 1.53 4.49
N ASN A 340 -25.98 2.84 4.22
CA ASN A 340 -26.72 3.86 4.98
C ASN A 340 -28.22 3.85 4.65
N SER A 341 -28.57 3.63 3.37
CA SER A 341 -29.96 3.57 2.91
C SER A 341 -30.56 2.17 3.02
N PHE A 342 -29.73 1.14 2.80
CA PHE A 342 -30.13 -0.27 2.80
C PHE A 342 -29.32 -1.03 3.85
N GLN A 343 -29.77 -0.98 5.10
CA GLN A 343 -29.06 -1.60 6.23
C GLN A 343 -29.16 -3.13 6.24
N THR A 344 -30.14 -3.70 5.53
CA THR A 344 -30.38 -5.15 5.50
C THR A 344 -30.62 -5.67 4.08
N ALA A 345 -30.21 -6.92 3.86
CA ALA A 345 -30.69 -7.75 2.76
C ALA A 345 -31.45 -8.96 3.29
N THR A 346 -32.38 -9.48 2.50
CA THR A 346 -33.23 -10.61 2.90
C THR A 346 -33.24 -11.67 1.81
N PHE A 347 -32.96 -12.92 2.19
CA PHE A 347 -33.13 -14.09 1.33
C PHE A 347 -34.25 -14.95 1.90
N THR A 348 -35.26 -15.26 1.07
CA THR A 348 -36.38 -16.13 1.45
C THR A 348 -36.49 -17.23 0.41
N ALA A 349 -36.54 -18.49 0.83
CA ALA A 349 -36.56 -19.63 -0.06
C ALA A 349 -37.33 -20.83 0.50
N ASP A 350 -37.92 -21.61 -0.41
CA ASP A 350 -38.38 -22.97 -0.13
C ASP A 350 -37.18 -23.93 -0.29
N ILE A 351 -37.11 -24.95 0.58
CA ILE A 351 -36.08 -25.99 0.52
C ILE A 351 -36.65 -27.19 -0.22
N MET A 352 -36.03 -27.56 -1.34
CA MET A 352 -36.42 -28.69 -2.19
C MET A 352 -35.35 -29.78 -2.19
N ALA A 353 -35.75 -31.01 -2.48
CA ALA A 353 -34.80 -32.10 -2.75
C ALA A 353 -34.16 -31.95 -4.13
N ASP A 354 -32.85 -32.21 -4.24
CA ASP A 354 -32.10 -32.29 -5.49
C ASP A 354 -31.17 -33.52 -5.48
N GLY A 355 -31.73 -34.67 -5.87
CA GLY A 355 -31.01 -35.95 -5.82
C GLY A 355 -30.68 -36.38 -4.39
N GLU A 356 -29.39 -36.48 -4.06
CA GLU A 356 -28.89 -36.76 -2.70
C GLU A 356 -28.59 -35.47 -1.89
N ALA A 357 -28.82 -34.31 -2.50
CA ALA A 357 -28.60 -32.99 -1.94
C ALA A 357 -29.92 -32.21 -1.84
N TYR A 358 -29.83 -30.93 -1.48
CA TYR A 358 -30.95 -30.02 -1.41
C TYR A 358 -30.66 -28.75 -2.19
N VAL A 359 -31.73 -28.04 -2.52
CA VAL A 359 -31.66 -26.72 -3.15
C VAL A 359 -32.61 -25.77 -2.46
N ALA A 360 -32.13 -24.60 -2.08
CA ALA A 360 -32.96 -23.50 -1.62
C ALA A 360 -33.32 -22.63 -2.83
N GLU A 361 -34.59 -22.64 -3.22
CA GLU A 361 -35.11 -21.87 -4.36
C GLU A 361 -35.97 -20.73 -3.84
N GLY A 362 -35.58 -19.50 -4.16
CA GLY A 362 -36.26 -18.35 -3.59
C GLY A 362 -35.83 -17.04 -4.20
N THR A 363 -35.92 -15.98 -3.40
CA THR A 363 -35.57 -14.63 -3.82
C THR A 363 -34.62 -13.97 -2.84
N LEU A 364 -33.62 -13.27 -3.38
CA LEU A 364 -32.78 -12.35 -2.63
C LEU A 364 -33.24 -10.92 -2.92
N THR A 365 -33.52 -10.17 -1.86
CA THR A 365 -33.74 -8.72 -1.92
C THR A 365 -32.49 -8.01 -1.42
N LEU A 366 -31.87 -7.23 -2.31
CA LEU A 366 -30.63 -6.52 -2.06
C LEU A 366 -30.68 -5.15 -2.75
N LYS A 367 -30.35 -4.08 -2.01
CA LYS A 367 -30.40 -2.68 -2.48
C LYS A 367 -31.72 -2.30 -3.17
N GLY A 368 -32.84 -2.75 -2.59
CA GLY A 368 -34.19 -2.48 -3.11
C GLY A 368 -34.60 -3.29 -4.35
N SER A 369 -33.73 -4.16 -4.85
CA SER A 369 -34.01 -5.05 -5.98
C SER A 369 -34.18 -6.49 -5.50
N THR A 370 -35.22 -7.17 -6.00
CA THR A 370 -35.51 -8.57 -5.66
C THR A 370 -35.28 -9.44 -6.89
N GLN A 371 -34.45 -10.47 -6.76
CA GLN A 371 -34.11 -11.39 -7.86
C GLN A 371 -34.26 -12.84 -7.41
N PRO A 372 -34.66 -13.76 -8.32
CA PRO A 372 -34.64 -15.18 -8.03
C PRO A 372 -33.21 -15.68 -7.83
N VAL A 373 -33.01 -16.50 -6.80
CA VAL A 373 -31.72 -17.12 -6.47
C VAL A 373 -31.95 -18.59 -6.15
N THR A 374 -31.06 -19.42 -6.70
CA THR A 374 -30.99 -20.86 -6.44
C THR A 374 -29.68 -21.13 -5.70
N LEU A 375 -29.77 -21.72 -4.52
CA LEU A 375 -28.62 -22.11 -3.71
C LEU A 375 -28.63 -23.64 -3.53
N PRO A 376 -27.85 -24.38 -4.34
CA PRO A 376 -27.62 -25.79 -4.09
C PRO A 376 -26.74 -25.95 -2.84
N PHE A 377 -27.06 -26.95 -2.01
CA PHE A 377 -26.29 -27.23 -0.80
C PHE A 377 -26.32 -28.71 -0.41
N THR A 378 -25.27 -29.13 0.30
CA THR A 378 -25.23 -30.42 0.98
C THR A 378 -25.66 -30.24 2.44
N LEU A 379 -26.31 -31.25 2.98
CA LEU A 379 -26.79 -31.28 4.36
C LEU A 379 -26.49 -32.64 4.97
N THR A 380 -25.87 -32.64 6.14
CA THR A 380 -25.68 -33.83 6.98
C THR A 380 -26.32 -33.59 8.33
N ILE A 381 -27.15 -34.52 8.78
CA ILE A 381 -27.80 -34.46 10.09
C ILE A 381 -27.29 -35.64 10.93
N ASP A 382 -26.76 -35.33 12.11
CA ASP A 382 -26.36 -36.30 13.14
C ASP A 382 -27.09 -35.97 14.44
N GLY A 383 -28.18 -36.71 14.71
CA GLY A 383 -29.10 -36.43 15.80
C GLY A 383 -29.74 -35.05 15.67
N ASP A 384 -29.43 -34.16 16.62
CA ASP A 384 -29.95 -32.79 16.67
C ASP A 384 -28.99 -31.76 16.06
N THR A 385 -27.88 -32.19 15.47
CA THR A 385 -26.91 -31.29 14.82
C THR A 385 -26.97 -31.44 13.32
N ALA A 386 -27.11 -30.33 12.61
CA ALA A 386 -27.07 -30.25 11.16
C ALA A 386 -25.86 -29.46 10.69
N THR A 387 -25.15 -29.95 9.67
CA THR A 387 -24.06 -29.24 9.00
C THR A 387 -24.43 -29.05 7.54
N MET A 388 -24.37 -27.80 7.07
CA MET A 388 -24.73 -27.38 5.72
C MET A 388 -23.58 -26.66 5.03
N SER A 389 -23.38 -26.97 3.75
CA SER A 389 -22.42 -26.27 2.87
C SER A 389 -23.08 -26.00 1.52
N GLY A 390 -23.13 -24.75 1.11
CA GLY A 390 -23.73 -24.31 -0.15
C GLY A 390 -22.89 -23.24 -0.86
N GLN A 391 -23.01 -23.20 -2.18
CA GLN A 391 -22.39 -22.16 -3.00
C GLN A 391 -23.31 -21.78 -4.15
N THR A 392 -23.36 -20.49 -4.48
CA THR A 392 -24.01 -19.99 -5.67
C THR A 392 -23.24 -18.80 -6.25
N GLN A 393 -23.62 -18.36 -7.44
CA GLN A 393 -23.05 -17.18 -8.07
C GLN A 393 -24.15 -16.19 -8.39
N LEU A 394 -23.95 -14.95 -7.96
CA LEU A 394 -24.86 -13.83 -8.22
C LEU A 394 -24.25 -12.92 -9.30
N ASN A 395 -25.09 -12.14 -9.95
CA ASN A 395 -24.65 -11.02 -10.78
C ASN A 395 -25.03 -9.70 -10.09
N ARG A 396 -24.01 -8.92 -9.68
CA ARG A 396 -24.23 -7.67 -8.92
C ARG A 396 -25.07 -6.64 -9.68
N THR A 397 -25.02 -6.63 -11.01
CA THR A 397 -25.73 -5.64 -11.82
C THR A 397 -27.24 -5.85 -11.81
N ASN A 398 -27.72 -7.07 -11.53
CA ASN A 398 -29.15 -7.36 -11.33
C ASN A 398 -29.73 -6.65 -10.08
N TYR A 399 -28.88 -6.17 -9.18
CA TYR A 399 -29.25 -5.50 -7.94
C TYR A 399 -28.92 -4.01 -7.93
N ASN A 400 -28.61 -3.40 -9.09
CA ASN A 400 -28.17 -2.01 -9.21
C ASN A 400 -26.89 -1.73 -8.39
N ILE A 401 -26.01 -2.73 -8.23
CA ILE A 401 -24.75 -2.60 -7.52
C ILE A 401 -23.62 -2.37 -8.52
N GLY A 402 -22.99 -1.19 -8.41
CA GLY A 402 -21.88 -0.73 -9.23
C GLY A 402 -22.30 -0.34 -10.64
N GLU A 403 -23.39 0.43 -10.79
CA GLU A 403 -23.90 0.90 -12.10
C GLU A 403 -22.91 1.81 -12.81
N SER A 404 -22.04 2.51 -12.05
CA SER A 404 -20.95 3.33 -12.59
C SER A 404 -19.79 2.51 -13.18
N TYR A 405 -19.90 1.19 -13.21
CA TYR A 405 -18.93 0.22 -13.70
C TYR A 405 -19.56 -0.60 -14.84
N PRO A 406 -19.57 -0.07 -16.08
CA PRO A 406 -20.34 -0.64 -17.19
C PRO A 406 -19.73 -1.92 -17.80
N ASP A 407 -18.52 -2.29 -17.39
CA ASP A 407 -17.80 -3.48 -17.84
C ASP A 407 -16.99 -4.12 -16.70
N GLU A 408 -16.43 -5.30 -16.99
CA GLU A 408 -15.69 -6.12 -16.03
C GLU A 408 -14.20 -5.78 -15.94
N SER A 409 -13.74 -4.71 -16.61
CA SER A 409 -12.31 -4.37 -16.63
C SER A 409 -11.77 -3.94 -15.27
N SER A 410 -12.66 -3.39 -14.44
CA SER A 410 -12.34 -2.84 -13.12
C SER A 410 -12.96 -3.67 -12.00
N VAL A 411 -14.26 -3.97 -12.07
CA VAL A 411 -14.95 -4.83 -11.11
C VAL A 411 -15.83 -5.81 -11.88
N ALA A 412 -15.58 -7.11 -11.72
CA ALA A 412 -16.34 -8.15 -12.41
C ALA A 412 -17.83 -8.14 -12.02
N PHE A 413 -18.70 -8.64 -12.89
CA PHE A 413 -20.13 -8.73 -12.60
C PHE A 413 -20.50 -9.91 -11.68
N PRO A 414 -19.89 -11.11 -11.86
CA PRO A 414 -20.12 -12.24 -10.97
C PRO A 414 -19.61 -11.99 -9.55
N VAL A 415 -20.39 -12.45 -8.58
CA VAL A 415 -20.04 -12.52 -7.16
C VAL A 415 -20.30 -13.94 -6.69
N ASP A 416 -19.26 -14.63 -6.26
CA ASP A 416 -19.42 -15.96 -5.68
C ASP A 416 -19.87 -15.83 -4.23
N VAL A 417 -20.90 -16.58 -3.85
CA VAL A 417 -21.47 -16.61 -2.50
C VAL A 417 -21.28 -18.00 -1.93
N THR A 418 -20.67 -18.09 -0.75
CA THR A 418 -20.45 -19.36 -0.05
C THR A 418 -21.09 -19.31 1.32
N VAL A 419 -21.83 -20.35 1.68
CA VAL A 419 -22.48 -20.50 2.98
C VAL A 419 -22.02 -21.80 3.60
N ASN A 420 -21.50 -21.73 4.82
CA ASN A 420 -21.25 -22.91 5.65
C ASN A 420 -21.86 -22.65 7.01
N LEU A 421 -22.61 -23.60 7.56
CA LEU A 421 -23.17 -23.43 8.90
C LEU A 421 -23.35 -24.76 9.64
N THR A 422 -23.37 -24.66 10.95
CA THR A 422 -23.81 -25.70 11.88
C THR A 422 -25.00 -25.18 12.67
N ALA A 423 -26.09 -25.95 12.65
CA ALA A 423 -27.31 -25.61 13.37
C ALA A 423 -27.75 -26.74 14.31
N VAL A 424 -28.44 -26.36 15.38
CA VAL A 424 -29.00 -27.30 16.37
C VAL A 424 -30.52 -27.21 16.38
N ARG A 425 -31.17 -28.38 16.32
CA ARG A 425 -32.63 -28.52 16.36
C ARG A 425 -33.18 -27.86 17.62
N GLN A 426 -34.23 -27.06 17.48
CA GLN A 426 -34.97 -26.47 18.61
C GLN A 426 -36.17 -27.37 18.95
N GLU A 427 -36.45 -27.53 20.25
CA GLU A 427 -37.55 -28.35 20.79
C GLU A 427 -38.93 -27.69 20.66
#